data_AF-A0A804MZJ2-F1
#
_entry.id   AF-A0A804MZJ2-F1
#
_cell.length_a   1.000
_cell.length_b   1.000
_cell.length_c   1.000
_cell.angle_alpha   90.00
_cell.angle_beta   90.00
_cell.angle_gamma   90.00
#
_symmetry.space_group_name_H-M   'P 1'
#
loop_
_entity.id
_entity.type
_entity.pdbx_description
1 polymer ?
#
loop_
_entity_poly.entity_id
_entity_poly.type
_entity_poly.pdbx_seq_one_letter_code
_entity_poly.pdbx_strand_id
1 'polypeptide(L)'
;MKVLPDQQTFLALLRSVERLSAGRQVHAHVVVSGLHSRVYLRNSLIKMYIDAGDVETTELMFRSALVLDTVSCNIMISRYVNEGCTLMALWFFRDMASRGIVVDQYTAVALLTCCGRLKNKIIGRAFEDAEITHVDDKVDPIRDMETISEELRLKFSLDFDIEFMKKKLKDLGKPMKRSNDKLLKIEHELCERIDPA
;
A
#
# COMPACT_ATOMS: atom_id res chain seq x y z
N MET A 1 31.60 13.28 -26.76
CA MET A 1 31.27 12.17 -25.83
C MET A 1 29.77 12.21 -25.58
N LYS A 2 29.00 11.16 -25.92
CA LYS A 2 27.57 11.10 -25.54
C LYS A 2 27.51 10.62 -24.09
N VAL A 3 27.09 11.47 -23.16
CA VAL A 3 26.83 11.07 -21.77
C VAL A 3 25.50 10.34 -21.76
N LEU A 4 25.50 9.07 -21.36
CA LEU A 4 24.27 8.28 -21.23
C LEU A 4 23.55 8.66 -19.92
N PRO A 5 22.23 8.87 -19.94
CA PRO A 5 21.46 9.05 -18.72
C PRO A 5 21.66 7.88 -17.75
N ASP A 6 21.94 8.19 -16.50
CA ASP A 6 22.03 7.22 -15.43
C ASP A 6 20.75 7.18 -14.59
N GLN A 7 20.74 6.37 -13.53
CA GLN A 7 19.60 6.26 -12.62
C GLN A 7 19.20 7.61 -12.00
N GLN A 8 20.15 8.45 -11.62
CA GLN A 8 19.83 9.74 -10.98
C GLN A 8 19.16 10.69 -11.96
N THR A 9 19.59 10.65 -13.23
CA THR A 9 18.96 11.40 -14.32
C THR A 9 17.49 11.03 -14.45
N PHE A 10 17.17 9.74 -14.50
CA PHE A 10 15.78 9.27 -14.60
C PHE A 10 14.94 9.59 -13.36
N LEU A 11 15.50 9.44 -12.16
CA LEU A 11 14.81 9.82 -10.92
C LEU A 11 14.50 11.32 -10.85
N ALA A 12 15.40 12.18 -11.34
CA ALA A 12 15.14 13.60 -11.44
C ALA A 12 14.01 13.91 -12.43
N LEU A 13 14.01 13.27 -13.60
CA LEU A 13 12.95 13.43 -14.60
C LEU A 13 11.59 12.97 -14.06
N LEU A 14 11.51 11.79 -13.44
CA LEU A 14 10.24 11.27 -12.93
C LEU A 14 9.60 12.17 -11.86
N ARG A 15 10.40 12.90 -11.08
CA ARG A 15 9.90 13.86 -10.09
C ARG A 15 9.32 15.14 -10.69
N SER A 16 9.67 15.48 -11.93
CA SER A 16 9.20 16.68 -12.63
C SER A 16 8.18 16.39 -13.73
N VAL A 17 7.85 15.12 -13.98
CA VAL A 17 6.82 14.74 -14.95
C VAL A 17 5.45 15.13 -14.43
N GLU A 18 4.79 16.06 -15.12
CA GLU A 18 3.41 16.46 -14.85
C GLU A 18 2.38 15.75 -15.75
N ARG A 19 2.83 15.20 -16.88
CA ARG A 19 1.96 14.58 -17.89
C ARG A 19 2.29 13.09 -18.05
N LEU A 20 1.27 12.24 -18.03
CA LEU A 20 1.40 10.79 -18.23
C LEU A 20 2.16 10.44 -19.52
N SER A 21 1.98 11.20 -20.61
CA SER A 21 2.69 10.98 -21.87
C SER A 21 4.20 11.15 -21.73
N ALA A 22 4.67 12.16 -20.98
CA ALA A 22 6.09 12.35 -20.68
C ALA A 22 6.60 11.24 -19.75
N GLY A 23 5.82 10.84 -18.74
CA GLY A 23 6.15 9.72 -17.86
C GLY A 23 6.36 8.41 -18.61
N ARG A 24 5.50 8.11 -19.59
CA ARG A 24 5.64 6.93 -20.47
C ARG A 24 6.89 7.00 -21.34
N GLN A 25 7.29 8.18 -21.82
CA GLN A 25 8.55 8.33 -22.56
C GLN A 25 9.76 8.06 -21.66
N VAL A 26 9.76 8.63 -20.45
CA VAL A 26 10.82 8.37 -19.45
C VAL A 26 10.88 6.88 -19.11
N HIS A 27 9.72 6.24 -18.89
CA HIS A 27 9.65 4.80 -18.64
C HIS A 27 10.23 3.99 -19.81
N ALA A 28 9.88 4.31 -21.06
CA ALA A 28 10.44 3.63 -22.23
C ALA A 28 11.97 3.75 -22.28
N HIS A 29 12.53 4.93 -21.98
CA HIS A 29 13.98 5.09 -21.87
C HIS A 29 14.59 4.26 -20.74
N VAL A 30 13.95 4.20 -19.57
CA VAL A 30 14.40 3.35 -18.45
C VAL A 30 14.44 1.87 -18.85
N VAL A 31 13.45 1.39 -19.60
CA VAL A 31 13.39 0.02 -20.11
C VAL A 31 14.51 -0.25 -21.11
N VAL A 32 14.67 0.61 -22.12
CA VAL A 32 15.71 0.48 -23.16
C VAL A 32 17.12 0.58 -22.58
N SER A 33 17.31 1.38 -21.53
CA SER A 33 18.57 1.47 -20.78
C SER A 33 18.84 0.27 -19.87
N GLY A 34 17.90 -0.68 -19.76
CA GLY A 34 18.04 -1.86 -18.89
C GLY A 34 17.97 -1.55 -17.39
N LEU A 35 17.44 -0.38 -17.01
CA LEU A 35 17.43 0.09 -15.62
C LEU A 35 16.11 -0.17 -14.89
N HIS A 36 15.09 -0.69 -15.59
CA HIS A 36 13.73 -0.90 -15.07
C HIS A 36 13.62 -1.87 -13.88
N SER A 37 14.56 -2.81 -13.74
CA SER A 37 14.60 -3.76 -12.61
C SER A 37 15.13 -3.14 -11.31
N ARG A 38 15.72 -1.95 -11.36
CA ARG A 38 16.26 -1.28 -10.17
C ARG A 38 15.11 -0.77 -9.29
N VAL A 39 15.08 -1.24 -8.04
CA VAL A 39 14.00 -0.97 -7.07
C VAL A 39 13.65 0.52 -6.98
N TYR A 40 14.63 1.41 -6.84
CA TYR A 40 14.40 2.85 -6.76
C TYR A 40 13.70 3.44 -8.00
N LEU A 41 14.09 3.00 -9.20
CA LEU A 41 13.47 3.46 -10.45
C LEU A 41 12.08 2.87 -10.62
N ARG A 42 11.92 1.58 -10.34
CA ARG A 42 10.62 0.90 -10.36
C ARG A 42 9.64 1.59 -9.41
N ASN A 43 10.03 1.86 -8.17
CA ASN A 43 9.18 2.52 -7.18
C ASN A 43 8.81 3.94 -7.60
N SER A 44 9.75 4.68 -8.19
CA SER A 44 9.48 6.02 -8.73
C SER A 44 8.55 6.00 -9.93
N LEU A 45 8.66 4.98 -10.80
CA LEU A 45 7.75 4.77 -11.92
C LEU A 45 6.34 4.42 -11.43
N ILE A 46 6.22 3.48 -10.49
CA ILE A 46 4.95 3.12 -9.85
C ILE A 46 4.31 4.38 -9.26
N LYS A 47 5.05 5.19 -8.50
CA LYS A 47 4.54 6.45 -7.95
C LYS A 47 4.09 7.44 -9.03
N MET A 48 4.85 7.60 -10.12
CA MET A 48 4.44 8.46 -11.24
C MET A 48 3.12 7.99 -11.88
N TYR A 49 2.94 6.67 -12.09
CA TYR A 49 1.69 6.13 -12.63
C TYR A 49 0.52 6.28 -11.67
N ILE A 50 0.74 6.15 -10.36
CA ILE A 50 -0.26 6.45 -9.32
C ILE A 50 -0.69 7.90 -9.38
N ASP A 51 0.27 8.82 -9.38
CA ASP A 51 0.00 10.27 -9.40
C ASP A 51 -0.70 10.68 -10.71
N ALA A 52 -0.49 9.92 -11.79
CA ALA A 52 -1.17 10.09 -13.08
C ALA A 52 -2.53 9.36 -13.19
N GLY A 53 -2.94 8.56 -12.18
CA GLY A 53 -4.20 7.81 -12.16
C GLY A 53 -4.23 6.55 -13.05
N ASP A 54 -3.08 6.04 -13.50
CA ASP A 54 -2.99 4.83 -14.34
C ASP A 54 -2.94 3.57 -13.45
N VAL A 55 -4.13 3.17 -12.99
CA VAL A 55 -4.33 2.04 -12.07
C VAL A 55 -3.82 0.72 -12.67
N GLU A 56 -4.14 0.45 -13.94
CA GLU A 56 -3.78 -0.81 -14.60
C GLU A 56 -2.27 -1.01 -14.69
N THR A 57 -1.54 0.04 -15.10
CA THR A 57 -0.07 -0.03 -15.17
C THR A 57 0.55 -0.17 -13.78
N THR A 58 0.02 0.54 -12.79
CA THR A 58 0.47 0.44 -11.40
C THR A 58 0.35 -1.00 -10.87
N GLU A 59 -0.81 -1.64 -11.04
CA GLU A 59 -1.05 -3.03 -10.65
C GLU A 59 -0.13 -4.01 -11.38
N LEU A 60 0.05 -3.82 -12.69
CA LEU A 60 0.90 -4.68 -13.50
C LEU A 60 2.37 -4.60 -13.07
N MET A 61 2.89 -3.38 -12.87
CA MET A 61 4.27 -3.16 -12.43
C MET A 61 4.52 -3.74 -11.05
N PHE A 62 3.55 -3.62 -10.15
CA PHE A 62 3.62 -4.21 -8.83
C PHE A 62 3.63 -5.75 -8.90
N ARG A 63 2.69 -6.37 -9.63
CA ARG A 63 2.61 -7.83 -9.78
C ARG A 63 3.82 -8.45 -10.47
N SER A 64 4.48 -7.68 -11.33
CA SER A 64 5.68 -8.11 -12.05
C SER A 64 6.96 -7.98 -11.22
N ALA A 65 6.89 -7.40 -10.02
CA ALA A 65 8.06 -7.22 -9.16
C ALA A 65 8.46 -8.54 -8.49
N LEU A 66 9.67 -9.02 -8.78
CA LEU A 66 10.23 -10.23 -8.17
C LEU A 66 10.52 -10.05 -6.66
N VAL A 67 10.90 -8.84 -6.26
CA VAL A 67 11.23 -8.49 -4.87
C VAL A 67 10.58 -7.16 -4.52
N LEU A 68 9.83 -7.17 -3.42
CA LEU A 68 9.22 -6.00 -2.82
C LEU A 68 9.97 -5.64 -1.55
N ASP A 69 10.31 -4.36 -1.42
CA ASP A 69 10.83 -3.77 -0.19
C ASP A 69 9.71 -3.01 0.55
N THR A 70 9.99 -2.58 1.78
CA THR A 70 9.07 -1.78 2.60
C THR A 70 8.56 -0.55 1.84
N VAL A 71 9.43 0.12 1.07
CA VAL A 71 9.05 1.30 0.26
C VAL A 71 8.05 0.95 -0.83
N SER A 72 8.28 -0.13 -1.59
CA SER A 72 7.34 -0.61 -2.63
C SER A 72 5.96 -0.89 -2.02
N CYS A 73 5.94 -1.55 -0.86
CA CYS A 73 4.71 -1.89 -0.17
C CYS A 73 3.97 -0.64 0.32
N ASN A 74 4.69 0.30 0.92
CA ASN A 74 4.14 1.56 1.39
C ASN A 74 3.52 2.40 0.28
N ILE A 75 4.13 2.43 -0.91
CA ILE A 75 3.56 3.13 -2.08
C ILE A 75 2.19 2.55 -2.43
N MET A 76 2.06 1.22 -2.46
CA MET A 76 0.80 0.56 -2.80
C MET A 76 -0.26 0.68 -1.71
N ILE A 77 0.12 0.46 -0.44
CA ILE A 77 -0.79 0.64 0.71
C ILE A 77 -1.31 2.07 0.72
N SER A 78 -0.42 3.07 0.63
CA SER A 78 -0.80 4.48 0.64
C SER A 78 -1.71 4.84 -0.52
N ARG A 79 -1.47 4.29 -1.71
CA ARG A 79 -2.36 4.46 -2.85
C ARG A 79 -3.78 3.98 -2.52
N TYR A 80 -3.95 2.75 -2.05
CA TYR A 80 -5.28 2.22 -1.72
C TYR A 80 -5.96 3.01 -0.61
N VAL A 81 -5.20 3.43 0.41
CA VAL A 81 -5.72 4.30 1.48
C VAL A 81 -6.16 5.65 0.92
N ASN A 82 -5.38 6.29 0.04
CA ASN A 82 -5.74 7.58 -0.55
C ASN A 82 -6.94 7.48 -1.49
N GLU A 83 -7.05 6.39 -2.23
CA GLU A 83 -8.21 6.10 -3.08
C GLU A 83 -9.45 5.75 -2.25
N GLY A 84 -9.35 5.39 -0.98
CA GLY A 84 -10.49 4.99 -0.16
C GLY A 84 -10.71 3.47 -0.10
N CYS A 85 -9.96 2.71 -0.90
CA CYS A 85 -9.93 1.25 -0.98
C CYS A 85 -9.33 0.59 0.28
N THR A 86 -10.00 0.78 1.41
CA THR A 86 -9.46 0.49 2.74
C THR A 86 -9.32 -1.02 2.98
N LEU A 87 -10.22 -1.85 2.44
CA LEU A 87 -10.07 -3.30 2.54
C LEU A 87 -8.88 -3.79 1.72
N MET A 88 -8.71 -3.24 0.52
CA MET A 88 -7.58 -3.59 -0.34
C MET A 88 -6.24 -3.24 0.31
N ALA A 89 -6.17 -2.09 0.99
CA ALA A 89 -4.99 -1.70 1.76
C ALA A 89 -4.64 -2.71 2.87
N LEU A 90 -5.65 -3.24 3.58
CA LEU A 90 -5.43 -4.25 4.62
C LEU A 90 -5.03 -5.62 4.05
N TRP A 91 -5.67 -6.07 2.98
CA TRP A 91 -5.29 -7.29 2.27
C TRP A 91 -3.83 -7.24 1.81
N PHE A 92 -3.44 -6.09 1.28
CA PHE A 92 -2.08 -5.85 0.84
C PHE A 92 -1.10 -5.82 2.03
N PHE A 93 -1.46 -5.15 3.12
CA PHE A 93 -0.66 -5.18 4.35
C PHE A 93 -0.47 -6.60 4.87
N ARG A 94 -1.51 -7.44 4.81
CA ARG A 94 -1.41 -8.84 5.18
C ARG A 94 -0.42 -9.61 4.30
N ASP A 95 -0.45 -9.41 2.98
CA ASP A 95 0.55 -10.00 2.07
C ASP A 95 1.98 -9.54 2.43
N MET A 96 2.17 -8.23 2.66
CA MET A 96 3.43 -7.65 3.13
C MET A 96 3.91 -8.32 4.44
N ALA A 97 3.03 -8.45 5.44
CA ALA A 97 3.34 -9.06 6.73
C ALA A 97 3.65 -10.56 6.61
N SER A 98 2.92 -11.30 5.75
CA SER A 98 3.15 -12.73 5.50
C SER A 98 4.52 -13.02 4.85
N ARG A 99 5.07 -12.04 4.13
CA ARG A 99 6.41 -12.08 3.53
C ARG A 99 7.52 -11.66 4.49
N GLY A 100 7.17 -11.26 5.72
CA GLY A 100 8.13 -10.77 6.71
C GLY A 100 8.73 -9.41 6.35
N ILE A 101 8.06 -8.61 5.52
CA ILE A 101 8.52 -7.26 5.20
C ILE A 101 8.22 -6.34 6.40
N VAL A 102 9.25 -5.63 6.87
CA VAL A 102 9.19 -4.79 8.07
C VAL A 102 8.19 -3.65 7.92
N VAL A 103 7.37 -3.46 8.96
CA VAL A 103 6.44 -2.35 9.12
C VAL A 103 7.22 -1.12 9.59
N ASP A 104 7.05 0.01 8.90
CA ASP A 104 7.65 1.28 9.32
C ASP A 104 6.57 2.30 9.73
N GLN A 105 7.01 3.51 10.08
CA GLN A 105 6.12 4.61 10.47
C GLN A 105 5.10 4.99 9.37
N TYR A 106 5.45 4.84 8.09
CA TYR A 106 4.53 5.14 6.99
C TYR A 106 3.45 4.06 6.88
N THR A 107 3.84 2.79 7.03
CA THR A 107 2.89 1.68 7.13
C THR A 107 1.94 1.89 8.31
N ALA A 108 2.47 2.25 9.48
CA ALA A 108 1.70 2.51 10.69
C ALA A 108 0.62 3.58 10.49
N VAL A 109 0.97 4.73 9.90
CA VAL A 109 0.01 5.81 9.62
C VAL A 109 -1.09 5.35 8.67
N ALA A 110 -0.73 4.59 7.63
CA ALA A 110 -1.71 4.05 6.69
C ALA A 110 -2.68 3.07 7.39
N LEU A 111 -2.17 2.20 8.27
CA LEU A 111 -2.99 1.26 9.04
C LEU A 111 -3.90 1.95 10.05
N LEU A 112 -3.42 2.97 10.75
CA LEU A 112 -4.24 3.79 11.65
C LEU A 112 -5.37 4.48 10.89
N THR A 113 -5.11 4.92 9.66
CA THR A 113 -6.15 5.47 8.77
C THR A 113 -7.19 4.40 8.42
N CYS A 114 -6.76 3.18 8.10
CA CYS A 114 -7.66 2.05 7.86
C CYS A 114 -8.48 1.70 9.11
N CYS A 115 -7.84 1.69 10.28
CA CYS A 115 -8.46 1.46 11.58
C CYS A 115 -9.63 2.41 11.82
N GLY A 116 -9.40 3.71 11.66
CA GLY A 116 -10.43 4.74 11.83
C GLY A 116 -11.62 4.57 10.88
N ARG A 117 -11.34 4.27 9.60
CA ARG A 117 -12.39 4.10 8.58
C ARG A 117 -13.24 2.84 8.78
N LEU A 118 -12.61 1.73 9.15
CA LEU A 118 -13.32 0.45 9.35
C LEU A 118 -13.86 0.29 10.78
N LYS A 119 -13.49 1.20 11.70
CA LYS A 119 -13.70 1.06 13.15
C LYS A 119 -13.10 -0.25 13.68
N ASN A 120 -11.94 -0.65 13.13
CA ASN A 120 -11.29 -1.92 13.48
C ASN A 120 -10.40 -1.75 14.72
N LYS A 121 -10.93 -2.14 15.89
CA LYS A 121 -10.23 -2.03 17.17
C LYS A 121 -8.94 -2.85 17.28
N ILE A 122 -8.75 -3.89 16.45
CA ILE A 122 -7.58 -4.77 16.53
C ILE A 122 -6.31 -4.03 16.14
N ILE A 123 -6.40 -3.23 15.07
CA ILE A 123 -5.29 -2.42 14.59
C ILE A 123 -4.94 -1.36 15.64
N GLY A 124 -5.91 -0.59 16.12
CA GLY A 124 -5.69 0.46 17.13
C GLY A 124 -4.98 -0.08 18.39
N ARG A 125 -5.46 -1.21 18.92
CA ARG A 125 -4.87 -1.87 20.09
C ARG A 125 -3.43 -2.37 19.90
N ALA A 126 -2.97 -2.55 18.67
CA ALA A 126 -1.57 -2.92 18.43
C ALA A 126 -0.59 -1.76 18.71
N PHE A 127 -1.10 -0.52 18.74
CA PHE A 127 -0.29 0.67 19.03
C PHE A 127 -0.32 1.06 20.51
N GLU A 128 -1.40 0.74 21.22
CA GLU A 128 -1.61 1.08 22.64
C GLU A 128 -0.67 0.28 23.55
N ASP A 129 0.13 0.98 24.36
CA ASP A 129 0.87 0.37 25.47
C ASP A 129 0.06 0.51 26.78
N ALA A 130 -0.63 -0.57 27.16
CA ALA A 130 -1.48 -0.58 28.34
C ALA A 130 -0.70 -0.68 29.67
N GLU A 131 0.60 -0.98 29.64
CA GLU A 131 1.43 -1.12 30.85
C GLU A 131 2.07 0.20 31.27
N ILE A 132 2.11 1.19 30.37
CA ILE A 132 2.65 2.50 30.64
C ILE A 132 1.49 3.49 30.81
N THR A 133 1.51 4.27 31.88
CA THR A 133 0.66 5.46 32.04
C THR A 133 1.57 6.68 31.99
N HIS A 134 1.26 7.65 31.12
CA HIS A 134 2.02 8.91 31.09
C HIS A 134 1.76 9.69 32.38
N VAL A 135 2.79 10.37 32.90
CA VAL A 135 2.76 11.14 34.17
C VAL A 135 1.62 12.17 34.25
N ASP A 136 1.11 12.61 33.10
CA ASP A 136 0.04 13.61 32.97
C ASP A 136 -1.33 13.02 32.57
N ASP A 137 -1.47 11.71 32.35
CA ASP A 137 -2.68 11.04 31.84
C ASP A 137 -3.27 11.63 30.54
N LYS A 138 -2.48 12.41 29.78
CA LYS A 138 -2.94 13.13 28.58
C LYS A 138 -2.90 12.32 27.29
N VAL A 139 -2.07 11.29 27.24
CA VAL A 139 -1.82 10.49 26.03
C VAL A 139 -1.55 9.05 26.45
N ASP A 140 -2.27 8.11 25.84
CA ASP A 140 -1.95 6.69 25.97
C ASP A 140 -0.59 6.42 25.32
N PRO A 141 0.38 5.82 26.02
CA PRO A 141 1.70 5.58 25.46
C PRO A 141 1.64 4.66 24.24
N ILE A 142 2.57 4.87 23.31
CA ILE A 142 2.68 4.11 22.07
C ILE A 142 3.85 3.14 22.20
N ARG A 143 3.62 1.87 21.86
CA ARG A 143 4.66 0.84 21.82
C ARG A 143 5.78 1.19 20.82
N ASP A 144 6.95 0.59 20.97
CA ASP A 144 8.00 0.73 19.96
C ASP A 144 7.61 0.03 18.63
N MET A 145 8.23 0.44 17.53
CA MET A 145 7.87 -0.06 16.19
C MET A 145 8.17 -1.56 15.98
N GLU A 146 9.15 -2.13 16.69
CA GLU A 146 9.46 -3.56 16.59
C GLU A 146 8.32 -4.37 17.21
N THR A 147 7.88 -3.98 18.41
CA THR A 147 6.72 -4.57 19.09
C THR A 147 5.44 -4.40 18.26
N ILE A 148 5.18 -3.21 17.71
CA ILE A 148 4.02 -2.95 16.83
C ILE A 148 4.07 -3.87 15.60
N SER A 149 5.23 -3.96 14.95
CA SER A 149 5.42 -4.75 13.75
C SER A 149 5.13 -6.23 14.01
N GLU A 150 5.69 -6.80 15.09
CA GLU A 150 5.45 -8.20 15.44
C GLU A 150 3.99 -8.47 15.84
N GLU A 151 3.37 -7.59 16.62
CA GLU A 151 1.98 -7.77 17.02
C GLU A 151 1.02 -7.68 15.82
N LEU A 152 1.23 -6.72 14.91
CA LEU A 152 0.47 -6.64 13.67
C LEU A 152 0.70 -7.87 12.80
N ARG A 153 1.95 -8.31 12.64
CA ARG A 153 2.29 -9.52 11.87
C ARG A 153 1.54 -10.74 12.38
N LEU A 154 1.54 -10.95 13.70
CA LEU A 154 0.80 -12.04 14.33
C LEU A 154 -0.70 -11.90 14.13
N LYS A 155 -1.28 -10.73 14.43
CA LYS A 155 -2.73 -10.49 14.32
C LYS A 155 -3.28 -10.67 12.90
N PHE A 156 -2.55 -10.22 11.88
CA PHE A 156 -2.94 -10.35 10.47
C PHE A 156 -2.65 -11.73 9.88
N SER A 157 -1.82 -12.54 10.56
CA SER A 157 -1.62 -13.94 10.20
C SER A 157 -2.77 -14.83 10.71
N LEU A 158 -3.58 -14.36 11.67
CA LEU A 158 -4.70 -15.12 12.21
C LEU A 158 -5.89 -15.13 11.25
N ASP A 159 -6.59 -16.27 11.21
CA ASP A 159 -7.81 -16.45 10.40
C ASP A 159 -8.92 -15.45 10.79
N PHE A 160 -8.92 -14.96 12.03
CA PHE A 160 -9.90 -13.96 12.48
C PHE A 160 -9.89 -12.69 11.61
N ASP A 161 -8.72 -12.21 11.20
CA ASP A 161 -8.61 -11.02 10.35
C ASP A 161 -9.12 -11.32 8.93
N ILE A 162 -8.86 -12.53 8.41
CA ILE A 162 -9.38 -13.00 7.12
C ILE A 162 -10.90 -13.08 7.16
N GLU A 163 -11.49 -13.67 8.20
CA GLU A 163 -12.95 -13.74 8.36
C GLU A 163 -13.59 -12.35 8.45
N PHE A 164 -12.97 -11.43 9.18
CA PHE A 164 -13.38 -10.03 9.24
C PHE A 164 -13.36 -9.38 7.85
N MET A 165 -12.26 -9.53 7.09
CA MET A 165 -12.12 -8.99 5.75
C MET A 165 -13.12 -9.63 4.76
N LYS A 166 -13.30 -10.96 4.79
CA LYS A 166 -14.30 -11.69 3.99
C LYS A 166 -15.72 -11.22 4.27
N LYS A 167 -16.06 -11.00 5.55
CA LYS A 167 -17.36 -10.46 5.94
C LYS A 167 -17.57 -9.05 5.37
N LYS A 168 -16.56 -8.18 5.51
CA LYS A 168 -16.61 -6.82 4.95
C LYS A 168 -16.72 -6.82 3.43
N LEU A 169 -16.02 -7.70 2.73
CA LEU A 169 -16.12 -7.85 1.28
C LEU A 169 -17.54 -8.25 0.85
N LYS A 170 -18.15 -9.23 1.53
CA LYS A 170 -19.56 -9.62 1.29
C LYS A 170 -20.52 -8.46 1.52
N ASP A 171 -20.29 -7.66 2.55
CA ASP A 171 -21.10 -6.47 2.83
C ASP A 171 -20.86 -5.33 1.83
N LEU A 172 -19.68 -5.25 1.21
CA LEU A 172 -19.34 -4.33 0.11
C LEU A 172 -20.03 -4.72 -1.20
N GLY A 173 -20.18 -6.02 -1.48
CA GLY A 173 -20.84 -6.52 -2.69
C GLY A 173 -22.33 -6.19 -2.79
N LYS A 174 -23.04 -6.07 -1.64
CA LYS A 174 -24.46 -5.71 -1.57
C LYS A 174 -24.74 -4.31 -2.16
N PRO A 175 -24.07 -3.22 -1.71
CA PRO A 175 -24.20 -1.90 -2.30
C PRO A 175 -23.53 -1.81 -3.68
N MET A 176 -22.42 -2.50 -3.93
CA MET A 176 -21.74 -2.46 -5.24
C MET A 176 -22.69 -2.81 -6.40
N LYS A 177 -23.48 -3.88 -6.27
CA LYS A 177 -24.46 -4.29 -7.30
C LYS A 177 -25.47 -3.20 -7.66
N ARG A 178 -25.66 -2.20 -6.79
CA ARG A 178 -26.61 -1.09 -6.95
C ARG A 178 -25.94 0.26 -7.16
N SER A 179 -24.62 0.33 -7.04
CA SER A 179 -23.89 1.59 -6.99
C SER A 179 -23.38 2.02 -8.37
N ASN A 180 -23.41 3.33 -8.62
CA ASN A 180 -22.68 3.95 -9.72
C ASN A 180 -21.27 4.41 -9.30
N ASP A 181 -20.90 4.18 -8.04
CA ASP A 181 -19.58 4.48 -7.51
C ASP A 181 -18.53 3.58 -8.19
N LYS A 182 -17.71 4.19 -9.04
CA LYS A 182 -16.64 3.52 -9.78
C LYS A 182 -15.59 2.95 -8.83
N LEU A 183 -15.27 3.67 -7.77
CA LEU A 183 -14.26 3.27 -6.80
C LEU A 183 -14.72 2.04 -6.02
N LEU A 184 -15.98 2.04 -5.58
CA LEU A 184 -16.58 0.88 -4.89
C LEU A 184 -16.51 -0.40 -5.73
N LYS A 185 -16.72 -0.27 -7.06
CA LYS A 185 -16.61 -1.38 -8.01
C LYS A 185 -15.16 -1.86 -8.13
N ILE A 186 -14.22 -0.93 -8.29
CA ILE A 186 -12.78 -1.25 -8.36
C ILE A 186 -12.31 -1.94 -7.07
N GLU A 187 -12.68 -1.44 -5.89
CA GLU A 187 -12.30 -2.04 -4.61
C GLU A 187 -12.82 -3.48 -4.51
N HIS A 188 -14.08 -3.72 -4.85
CA HIS A 188 -14.67 -5.05 -4.84
C HIS A 188 -13.95 -6.01 -5.82
N GLU A 189 -13.74 -5.59 -7.07
CA GLU A 189 -13.03 -6.39 -8.08
C GLU A 189 -11.60 -6.71 -7.66
N LEU A 190 -10.90 -5.74 -7.06
CA LEU A 190 -9.53 -5.95 -6.58
C LEU A 190 -9.49 -6.91 -5.38
N CYS A 191 -10.44 -6.80 -4.45
CA CYS A 191 -10.54 -7.72 -3.31
C CYS A 191 -10.84 -9.16 -3.76
N GLU A 192 -11.75 -9.35 -4.73
CA GLU A 192 -12.05 -10.68 -5.29
C GLU A 192 -10.85 -11.31 -6.01
N ARG A 193 -9.93 -10.52 -6.56
CA ARG A 193 -8.69 -11.03 -7.18
C ARG A 193 -7.67 -11.55 -6.18
N ILE A 194 -7.69 -11.06 -4.93
CA ILE A 194 -6.78 -11.50 -3.88
C ILE A 194 -7.33 -12.73 -3.16
N ASP A 195 -8.65 -12.78 -2.95
CA ASP A 195 -9.34 -13.85 -2.23
C ASP A 195 -10.64 -14.21 -2.97
N PRO A 196 -10.57 -15.12 -3.96
CA PRO A 196 -11.77 -15.61 -4.63
C PRO A 196 -12.66 -16.33 -3.59
N ALA A 197 -13.88 -15.80 -3.41
CA ALA A 197 -14.84 -16.25 -2.41
C ALA A 197 -15.20 -17.75 -2.49
#